data_AF-A0A4Q6AH54-F1
#
_entry.id   AF-A0A4Q6AH54-F1
#
_cell.length_a   1.000
_cell.length_b   1.000
_cell.length_c   1.000
_cell.angle_alpha   90.00
_cell.angle_beta   90.00
_cell.angle_gamma   90.00
#
_symmetry.space_group_name_H-M   'P 1'
#
loop_
_entity.id
_entity.type
_entity.pdbx_description
1 polymer ?
#
loop_
_entity_poly.entity_id
_entity_poly.type
_entity_poly.pdbx_seq_one_letter_code
_entity_poly.pdbx_strand_id
1 'polypeptide(L)'
;MNKPLTLEQANNICLTYQFLEGTPFDRDFGNTTPILSVVVAPYQEQAQQEFMDDYDLLGYTDLSAYNPADGYDVIVIARYQPDEEICLWTDLRSFVKKNINQVARYHKAHIISGAQGEIAA
;
A
#
# COMPACT_ATOMS: atom_id res chain seq x y z
N MET A 1 10.13 -6.27 -15.02
CA MET A 1 10.04 -4.94 -14.40
C MET A 1 8.75 -4.28 -14.87
N ASN A 2 7.95 -3.78 -13.93
CA ASN A 2 6.75 -2.99 -14.25
C ASN A 2 7.18 -1.66 -14.87
N LYS A 3 6.31 -0.99 -15.63
CA LYS A 3 6.63 0.35 -16.13
C LYS A 3 6.40 1.37 -15.02
N PRO A 4 7.25 2.42 -14.90
CA PRO A 4 6.99 3.52 -13.99
C PRO A 4 5.63 4.16 -14.28
N LEU A 5 4.93 4.56 -13.22
CA LEU A 5 3.67 5.28 -13.28
C LEU A 5 3.92 6.79 -13.30
N THR A 6 3.00 7.55 -13.89
CA THR A 6 2.91 8.98 -13.60
C THR A 6 2.39 9.19 -12.17
N LEU A 7 2.65 10.36 -11.58
CA LEU A 7 2.15 10.69 -10.24
C LEU A 7 0.62 10.58 -10.17
N GLU A 8 -0.07 11.06 -11.19
CA GLU A 8 -1.53 10.97 -11.29
C GLU A 8 -2.02 9.51 -11.30
N GLN A 9 -1.38 8.65 -12.10
CA GLN A 9 -1.72 7.23 -12.15
C GLN A 9 -1.47 6.54 -10.80
N ALA A 10 -0.33 6.83 -10.17
CA ALA A 10 0.02 6.27 -8.87
C ALA A 10 -0.98 6.71 -7.79
N ASN A 11 -1.36 7.99 -7.76
CA ASN A 11 -2.38 8.50 -6.84
C ASN A 11 -3.74 7.84 -7.04
N ASN A 12 -4.21 7.72 -8.29
CA ASN A 12 -5.49 7.07 -8.57
C ASN A 12 -5.52 5.61 -8.14
N ILE A 13 -4.43 4.87 -8.38
CA ILE A 13 -4.28 3.49 -7.93
C ILE A 13 -4.24 3.45 -6.40
N CYS A 14 -3.42 4.30 -5.77
CA CYS A 14 -3.28 4.39 -4.33
C CYS A 14 -4.65 4.59 -3.65
N LEU A 15 -5.43 5.58 -4.10
CA LEU A 15 -6.78 5.86 -3.61
C LEU A 15 -7.73 4.66 -3.77
N THR A 16 -7.67 3.98 -4.91
CA THR A 16 -8.53 2.81 -5.20
C THR A 16 -8.27 1.66 -4.23
N TYR A 17 -7.05 1.52 -3.71
CA TYR A 17 -6.64 0.40 -2.86
C TYR A 17 -6.53 0.74 -1.38
N GLN A 18 -6.93 1.94 -0.94
CA GLN A 18 -6.93 2.33 0.48
C GLN A 18 -7.76 1.40 1.37
N PHE A 19 -8.76 0.71 0.82
CA PHE A 19 -9.55 -0.29 1.55
C PHE A 19 -8.75 -1.47 2.11
N LEU A 20 -7.48 -1.63 1.70
CA LEU A 20 -6.58 -2.66 2.22
C LEU A 20 -6.02 -2.32 3.60
N GLU A 21 -6.10 -1.07 4.05
CA GLU A 21 -5.68 -0.69 5.41
C GLU A 21 -6.36 -1.55 6.48
N GLY A 22 -5.57 -2.02 7.45
CA GLY A 22 -6.02 -2.92 8.51
C GLY A 22 -6.26 -4.37 8.08
N THR A 23 -6.22 -4.68 6.77
CA THR A 23 -6.34 -6.05 6.30
C THR A 23 -5.01 -6.80 6.44
N PRO A 24 -5.01 -8.15 6.45
CA PRO A 24 -3.78 -8.91 6.63
C PRO A 24 -2.85 -8.84 5.42
N PHE A 25 -1.57 -8.56 5.67
CA PHE A 25 -0.51 -8.60 4.65
C PHE A 25 -0.15 -10.04 4.26
N ASP A 26 -0.06 -10.93 5.27
CA ASP A 26 0.14 -12.35 5.05
C ASP A 26 -1.20 -13.10 5.16
N ARG A 27 -1.49 -13.90 4.14
CA ARG A 27 -2.70 -14.73 4.11
C ARG A 27 -2.65 -15.84 5.15
N ASP A 28 -1.47 -16.40 5.39
CA ASP A 28 -1.29 -17.57 6.24
C ASP A 28 -1.19 -17.16 7.73
N PHE A 29 -0.91 -15.88 8.00
CA PHE A 29 -0.81 -15.30 9.35
C PHE A 29 -1.66 -14.03 9.49
N GLY A 30 -2.98 -14.20 9.36
CA GLY A 30 -3.96 -13.12 9.22
C GLY A 30 -3.97 -12.02 10.31
N ASN A 31 -3.43 -12.28 11.50
CA ASN A 31 -3.47 -11.33 12.62
C ASN A 31 -2.10 -10.84 13.06
N THR A 32 -1.01 -11.24 12.39
CA THR A 32 0.34 -10.88 12.84
C THR A 32 0.91 -9.71 12.07
N THR A 33 0.37 -9.39 10.91
CA THR A 33 0.99 -8.42 10.01
C THR A 33 -0.07 -7.57 9.30
N PRO A 34 -0.77 -6.67 10.00
CA PRO A 34 -1.74 -5.79 9.36
C PRO A 34 -1.05 -4.83 8.37
N ILE A 35 -1.73 -4.57 7.26
CA ILE A 35 -1.38 -3.49 6.34
C ILE A 35 -1.64 -2.16 7.04
N LEU A 36 -0.59 -1.34 7.11
CA LEU A 36 -0.67 0.00 7.68
C LEU A 36 -1.19 1.00 6.64
N SER A 37 -0.70 0.90 5.41
CA SER A 37 -1.03 1.87 4.37
C SER A 37 -0.71 1.35 2.98
N VAL A 38 -1.38 1.93 2.00
CA VAL A 38 -1.00 1.87 0.59
C VAL A 38 -0.54 3.27 0.21
N VAL A 39 0.70 3.40 -0.28
CA VAL A 39 1.31 4.72 -0.53
C VAL A 39 1.96 4.78 -1.90
N VAL A 40 2.04 6.00 -2.43
CA VAL A 40 2.84 6.29 -3.62
C VAL A 40 4.30 6.40 -3.19
N ALA A 41 5.17 5.73 -3.92
CA ALA A 41 6.62 5.75 -3.70
C ALA A 41 7.36 6.06 -5.01
N PRO A 42 8.63 6.47 -4.96
CA PRO A 42 9.48 6.53 -6.15
C PRO A 42 9.53 5.18 -6.87
N TYR A 43 9.75 5.16 -8.19
CA TYR A 43 9.83 3.88 -8.93
C TYR A 43 11.17 3.15 -8.74
N GLN A 44 12.28 3.88 -8.57
CA GLN A 44 13.60 3.26 -8.44
C GLN A 44 13.78 2.57 -7.09
N GLU A 45 14.28 1.34 -7.09
CA GLU A 45 14.44 0.50 -5.90
C GLU A 45 15.28 1.18 -4.80
N GLN A 46 16.40 1.83 -5.17
CA GLN A 46 17.22 2.57 -4.19
C GLN A 46 16.44 3.73 -3.55
N ALA A 47 15.69 4.50 -4.36
CA ALA A 47 14.87 5.59 -3.86
C ALA A 47 13.68 5.10 -3.02
N GLN A 48 13.13 3.91 -3.32
CA GLN A 48 12.12 3.26 -2.49
C GLN A 48 12.67 2.86 -1.13
N GLN A 49 13.92 2.40 -1.07
CA GLN A 49 14.55 2.03 0.18
C GLN A 49 14.76 3.26 1.08
N GLU A 50 15.31 4.33 0.53
CA GLU A 50 15.42 5.62 1.24
C GLU A 50 14.05 6.15 1.68
N PHE A 51 13.04 6.05 0.80
CA PHE A 51 11.67 6.44 1.11
C PHE A 51 11.10 5.66 2.30
N MET A 52 11.38 4.35 2.37
CA MET A 52 10.90 3.49 3.44
C MET A 52 11.64 3.72 4.76
N ASP A 53 12.94 4.02 4.71
CA ASP A 53 13.70 4.38 5.90
C ASP A 53 13.15 5.67 6.54
N ASP A 54 12.84 6.68 5.72
CA ASP A 54 12.19 7.92 6.18
C ASP A 54 10.78 7.65 6.72
N TYR A 55 9.99 6.82 6.03
CA TYR A 55 8.64 6.47 6.47
C TYR A 55 8.66 5.74 7.81
N ASP A 56 9.60 4.80 8.01
CA ASP A 56 9.71 4.04 9.25
C ASP A 56 10.14 4.92 10.43
N LEU A 57 11.02 5.90 10.17
CA LEU A 57 11.49 6.84 11.19
C LEU A 57 10.46 7.92 11.56
N LEU A 58 9.77 8.48 10.56
CA LEU A 58 8.94 9.69 10.71
C LEU A 58 7.44 9.42 10.63
N GLY A 59 7.02 8.26 10.12
CA GLY A 59 5.63 7.93 9.82
C GLY A 59 5.08 8.55 8.53
N TYR A 60 5.90 9.29 7.78
CA TYR A 60 5.57 9.87 6.48
C TYR A 60 6.86 10.20 5.71
N THR A 61 6.76 10.35 4.39
CA THR A 61 7.88 10.77 3.53
C THR A 61 7.38 11.80 2.51
N ASP A 62 8.20 12.82 2.23
CA ASP A 62 7.90 13.82 1.22
C ASP A 62 8.38 13.36 -0.17
N LEU A 63 7.45 13.25 -1.12
CA LEU A 63 7.76 12.89 -2.50
C LEU A 63 8.49 14.00 -3.27
N SER A 64 8.51 15.24 -2.77
CA SER A 64 9.16 16.38 -3.42
C SER A 64 10.67 16.24 -3.53
N ALA A 65 11.28 15.41 -2.68
CA ALA A 65 12.71 15.11 -2.69
C ALA A 65 13.14 14.21 -3.86
N TYR A 66 12.20 13.58 -4.57
CA TYR A 66 12.49 12.60 -5.63
C TYR A 66 12.24 13.17 -7.02
N ASN A 67 13.04 12.72 -8.00
CA ASN A 67 12.95 13.17 -9.38
C ASN A 67 11.71 12.59 -10.08
N PRO A 68 10.74 13.43 -10.51
CA PRO A 68 9.51 12.95 -11.16
C PRO A 68 9.74 12.26 -12.50
N ALA A 69 10.88 12.52 -13.18
CA ALA A 69 11.20 11.90 -14.46
C ALA A 69 11.48 10.38 -14.34
N ASP A 70 11.87 9.94 -13.15
CA ASP A 70 12.11 8.52 -12.85
C ASP A 70 10.80 7.75 -12.64
N GLY A 71 9.70 8.48 -12.43
CA GLY A 71 8.36 7.96 -12.22
C GLY A 71 8.12 7.36 -10.83
N TYR A 72 6.92 6.82 -10.66
CA TYR A 72 6.40 6.39 -9.37
C TYR A 72 5.93 4.93 -9.40
N ASP A 73 5.76 4.35 -8.22
CA ASP A 73 5.06 3.09 -8.00
C ASP A 73 4.08 3.24 -6.83
N VAL A 74 3.29 2.21 -6.57
CA VAL A 74 2.43 2.12 -5.40
C VAL A 74 2.85 0.90 -4.59
N ILE A 75 3.14 1.10 -3.32
CA ILE A 75 3.59 0.06 -2.41
C ILE A 75 2.59 -0.16 -1.29
N VAL A 76 2.57 -1.37 -0.75
CA VAL A 76 1.82 -1.76 0.43
C VAL A 76 2.80 -1.88 1.58
N ILE A 77 2.51 -1.18 2.68
CA ILE A 77 3.33 -1.19 3.90
C ILE A 77 2.58 -1.94 4.98
N ALA A 78 3.28 -2.80 5.71
CA ALA A 78 2.75 -3.59 6.80
C ALA A 78 3.74 -3.67 7.96
N ARG A 79 3.22 -3.98 9.15
CA ARG A 79 4.01 -4.04 10.39
C ARG A 79 3.83 -5.40 11.03
N TYR A 80 4.92 -6.07 11.37
CA TYR A 80 4.84 -7.34 12.09
C TYR A 80 4.55 -7.07 13.57
N GLN A 81 3.39 -7.47 14.07
CA GLN A 81 2.96 -7.21 15.45
C GLN A 81 3.79 -7.91 16.53
N PRO A 82 4.29 -9.16 16.34
CA PRO A 82 5.14 -9.78 17.35
C PRO A 82 6.46 -9.05 17.56
N ASP A 83 6.91 -8.28 16.57
CA ASP A 83 8.10 -7.42 16.64
C ASP A 83 7.89 -6.19 15.74
N GLU A 84 7.38 -5.11 16.34
CA GLU A 84 7.02 -3.87 15.64
C GLU A 84 8.24 -3.14 15.05
N GLU A 85 9.46 -3.57 15.33
CA GLU A 85 10.65 -3.06 14.61
C GLU A 85 10.69 -3.56 13.16
N ILE A 86 9.97 -4.64 12.84
CA ILE A 86 9.97 -5.22 11.50
C ILE A 86 8.90 -4.54 10.62
N CYS A 87 9.35 -3.62 9.77
CA CYS A 87 8.59 -3.03 8.69
C CYS A 87 8.69 -3.88 7.42
N LEU A 88 7.55 -4.24 6.83
CA LEU A 88 7.48 -4.99 5.58
C LEU A 88 6.83 -4.13 4.50
N TRP A 89 7.36 -4.20 3.29
CA TRP A 89 6.76 -3.52 2.15
C TRP A 89 6.95 -4.28 0.85
N THR A 90 6.06 -4.06 -0.12
CA THR A 90 6.15 -4.65 -1.46
C THR A 90 5.34 -3.83 -2.46
N ASP A 91 5.63 -3.94 -3.76
CA ASP A 91 4.81 -3.30 -4.78
C ASP A 91 3.38 -3.86 -4.79
N LEU A 92 2.40 -2.97 -4.95
CA LEU A 92 0.98 -3.31 -4.90
C LEU A 92 0.59 -4.36 -5.94
N ARG A 93 1.21 -4.33 -7.13
CA ARG A 93 0.90 -5.31 -8.19
C ARG A 93 1.32 -6.72 -7.77
N SER A 94 2.51 -6.87 -7.19
CA SER A 94 2.98 -8.15 -6.64
C SER A 94 2.12 -8.60 -5.47
N PHE A 95 1.75 -7.69 -4.57
CA PHE A 95 0.83 -7.98 -3.47
C PHE A 95 -0.51 -8.53 -3.98
N VAL A 96 -1.18 -7.78 -4.87
CA VAL A 96 -2.47 -8.17 -5.44
C VAL A 96 -2.37 -9.49 -6.21
N LYS A 97 -1.29 -9.72 -6.96
CA LYS A 97 -1.10 -10.97 -7.70
C LYS A 97 -0.99 -12.18 -6.75
N LYS A 98 -0.29 -12.04 -5.63
CA LYS A 98 -0.15 -13.11 -4.62
C LYS A 98 -1.46 -13.32 -3.84
N ASN A 99 -2.21 -12.25 -3.61
CA ASN A 99 -3.37 -12.22 -2.72
C ASN A 99 -4.72 -11.99 -3.44
N ILE A 100 -4.82 -12.27 -4.74
CA ILE A 100 -5.95 -11.84 -5.59
C ILE A 100 -7.33 -12.21 -5.04
N ASN A 101 -7.47 -13.42 -4.49
CA ASN A 101 -8.74 -13.91 -3.93
C ASN A 101 -9.12 -13.17 -2.64
N GLN A 102 -8.13 -12.81 -1.83
CA GLN A 102 -8.33 -12.08 -0.58
C GLN A 102 -8.67 -10.61 -0.89
N VAL A 103 -7.90 -9.97 -1.77
CA VAL A 103 -8.15 -8.58 -2.20
C VAL A 103 -9.55 -8.44 -2.79
N ALA A 104 -9.98 -9.35 -3.66
CA ALA A 104 -11.33 -9.31 -4.24
C ALA A 104 -12.44 -9.42 -3.19
N ARG A 105 -12.23 -10.21 -2.13
CA ARG A 105 -13.18 -10.33 -1.01
C ARG A 105 -13.28 -9.02 -0.22
N TYR A 106 -12.15 -8.41 0.13
CA TYR A 106 -12.14 -7.15 0.88
C TYR A 106 -12.70 -5.99 0.06
N HIS A 107 -12.37 -5.91 -1.23
CA HIS A 107 -12.94 -4.88 -2.11
C HIS A 107 -14.47 -4.99 -2.17
N LYS A 108 -15.00 -6.21 -2.31
CA LYS A 108 -16.46 -6.44 -2.29
C LYS A 108 -17.08 -6.02 -0.95
N ALA A 109 -16.45 -6.37 0.17
CA ALA A 109 -16.93 -5.99 1.49
C ALA A 109 -16.93 -4.45 1.67
N HIS A 110 -15.87 -3.78 1.23
CA HIS A 110 -15.71 -2.32 1.29
C HIS A 110 -16.79 -1.58 0.47
N ILE A 111 -17.09 -2.05 -0.74
CA ILE A 111 -18.19 -1.48 -1.55
C ILE A 111 -19.53 -1.64 -0.84
N ILE A 112 -19.80 -2.81 -0.25
CA ILE A 112 -21.07 -3.06 0.45
C ILE A 112 -21.19 -2.18 1.70
N SER A 113 -20.11 -2.02 2.48
CA SER A 113 -20.12 -1.15 3.67
C SER A 113 -20.30 0.33 3.31
N GLY A 114 -19.65 0.79 2.23
CA GLY A 114 -19.81 2.15 1.72
C GLY A 114 -21.26 2.43 1.26
N ALA A 115 -21.85 1.47 0.54
CA ALA A 115 -23.24 1.57 0.09
C ALA A 115 -24.26 1.59 1.22
N GLN A 116 -23.99 0.95 2.37
CA GLN A 116 -24.87 1.00 3.55
C GLN A 116 -24.74 2.30 4.35
N GLY A 117 -23.56 2.94 4.33
CA GLY A 117 -23.33 4.24 4.98
C GLY A 117 -24.09 5.40 4.33
N GLU A 118 -24.35 5.34 3.01
CA GLU A 118 -25.08 6.39 2.29
C GLU A 118 -26.61 6.33 2.46
N ILE A 119 -27.17 5.21 2.91
CA ILE A 119 -28.62 5.04 3.11
C ILE A 119 -29.05 5.44 4.54
N ALA A 120 -28.08 5.65 5.43
CA ALA A 120 -28.30 5.95 6.85
C ALA A 120 -27.95 7.40 7.23
N ALA A 121 -27.62 8.25 6.26
CA ALA A 121 -27.28 9.67 6.44
C ALA A 121 -28.39 10.60 5.92
#